data_AF-L1L9V7-F1
#
_entry.id   AF-L1L9V7-F1
#
_cell.length_a   1.000
_cell.length_b   1.000
_cell.length_c   1.000
_cell.angle_alpha   90.00
_cell.angle_beta   90.00
_cell.angle_gamma   90.00
#
_symmetry.space_group_name_H-M   'P 1'
#
loop_
_entity.id
_entity.type
_entity.pdbx_description
1 polymer ?
#
loop_
_entity_poly.entity_id
_entity_poly.type
_entity_poly.pdbx_seq_one_letter_code
_entity_poly.pdbx_strand_id
1 'polypeptide(L)'
;AALETRDQGQPIGVSTAISVAGAAEHFRYFAGWVTKISGETEPVSIPGVFHYTRREPVGVCALITPWNFPLMIAAWKIAPALACGNTVVVKPAEQTPMTTVRLVELCQEAGVPAGVVNLLTGGPETGRALIEHPGVDKVSFTGSTEVGREIVRASAGNLKRVSLELGGKTPSWSCPTPTSTPPSPVPCRAA
;
A
#
# COMPACT_ATOMS: atom_id res chain seq x y z
N ALA A 1 -9.07 9.91 13.00
CA ALA A 1 -8.00 10.49 13.85
C ALA A 1 -8.01 9.89 15.26
N ALA A 2 -9.07 10.07 16.06
CA ALA A 2 -9.12 9.51 17.42
C ALA A 2 -8.92 7.98 17.49
N LEU A 3 -9.49 7.22 16.54
CA LEU A 3 -9.24 5.77 16.43
C LEU A 3 -7.74 5.47 16.21
N GLU A 4 -7.10 6.14 15.26
CA GLU A 4 -5.66 5.99 14.98
C GLU A 4 -4.81 6.30 16.22
N THR A 5 -5.11 7.39 16.93
CA THR A 5 -4.43 7.77 18.18
C THR A 5 -4.62 6.73 19.29
N ARG A 6 -5.82 6.16 19.44
CA ARG A 6 -6.09 5.18 20.49
C ARG A 6 -5.44 3.83 20.23
N ASP A 7 -5.45 3.41 18.96
CA ASP A 7 -5.00 2.09 18.55
C ASP A 7 -3.48 2.05 18.38
N GLN A 8 -2.92 3.02 17.64
CA GLN A 8 -1.49 3.07 17.32
C GLN A 8 -0.67 3.89 18.33
N GLY A 9 -1.26 4.91 18.98
CA GLY A 9 -0.63 5.71 20.02
C GLY A 9 -0.08 7.08 19.58
N GLN A 10 -0.05 7.39 18.29
CA GLN A 10 0.51 8.66 17.79
C GLN A 10 -0.34 9.87 18.21
N PRO A 11 0.28 11.05 18.42
CA PRO A 11 -0.44 12.25 18.83
C PRO A 11 -1.62 12.60 17.91
N ILE A 12 -2.70 13.14 18.48
CA ILE A 12 -3.92 13.46 17.73
C ILE A 12 -3.67 14.47 16.59
N GLY A 13 -2.73 15.41 16.79
CA GLY A 13 -2.31 16.35 15.75
C GLY A 13 -1.69 15.65 14.54
N VAL A 14 -0.82 14.66 14.78
CA VAL A 14 -0.22 13.82 13.73
C VAL A 14 -1.28 12.96 13.03
N SER A 15 -2.15 12.32 13.82
CA SER A 15 -3.25 11.52 13.28
C SER A 15 -4.18 12.32 12.36
N THR A 16 -4.43 13.58 12.70
CA THR A 16 -5.33 14.45 11.95
C THR A 16 -4.64 15.00 10.71
N ALA A 17 -3.49 15.66 10.89
CA ALA A 17 -2.82 16.41 9.82
C ALA A 17 -2.03 15.53 8.86
N ILE A 18 -1.57 14.35 9.30
CA ILE A 18 -0.74 13.46 8.48
C ILE A 18 -1.55 12.25 8.05
N SER A 19 -1.98 11.41 8.99
CA SER A 19 -2.60 10.12 8.63
C SER A 19 -3.94 10.29 7.91
N VAL A 20 -4.90 11.03 8.49
CA VAL A 20 -6.23 11.20 7.88
C VAL A 20 -6.17 12.06 6.62
N ALA A 21 -5.53 13.23 6.71
CA ALA A 21 -5.43 14.14 5.56
C ALA A 21 -4.67 13.48 4.39
N GLY A 22 -3.53 12.85 4.68
CA GLY A 22 -2.72 12.14 3.69
C GLY A 22 -3.45 10.95 3.06
N ALA A 23 -4.17 10.15 3.86
CA ALA A 23 -4.98 9.06 3.31
C ALA A 23 -6.07 9.56 2.36
N ALA A 24 -6.81 10.61 2.75
CA ALA A 24 -7.86 11.20 1.91
C ALA A 24 -7.29 11.78 0.60
N GLU A 25 -6.16 12.47 0.67
CA GLU A 25 -5.46 12.98 -0.52
C GLU A 25 -5.02 11.84 -1.44
N HIS A 26 -4.51 10.74 -0.88
CA HIS A 26 -4.09 9.57 -1.67
C HIS A 26 -5.24 8.97 -2.48
N PHE A 27 -6.41 8.82 -1.87
CA PHE A 27 -7.60 8.37 -2.60
C PHE A 27 -8.02 9.35 -3.69
N ARG A 28 -7.99 10.66 -3.43
CA ARG A 28 -8.30 11.67 -4.46
C ARG A 28 -7.33 11.62 -5.63
N TYR A 29 -6.04 11.46 -5.34
CA TYR A 29 -5.00 11.34 -6.36
C TYR A 29 -5.24 10.14 -7.27
N PHE A 30 -5.46 8.95 -6.69
CA PHE A 30 -5.68 7.72 -7.46
C PHE A 30 -7.06 7.64 -8.12
N ALA A 31 -8.09 8.31 -7.58
CA ALA A 31 -9.35 8.49 -8.30
C ALA A 31 -9.13 9.23 -9.63
N GLY A 32 -8.18 10.17 -9.68
CA GLY A 32 -7.78 10.83 -10.91
C GLY A 32 -7.09 9.90 -11.92
N TRP A 33 -6.52 8.77 -11.50
CA TRP A 33 -5.79 7.85 -12.39
C TRP A 33 -6.69 6.88 -13.15
N VAL A 34 -7.92 6.63 -12.67
CA VAL A 34 -8.84 5.63 -13.27
C VAL A 34 -9.06 5.84 -14.77
N THR A 35 -9.04 7.09 -15.24
CA THR A 35 -9.23 7.45 -16.66
C THR A 35 -7.92 7.63 -17.45
N LYS A 36 -6.76 7.45 -16.80
CA LYS A 36 -5.44 7.78 -17.34
C LYS A 36 -4.51 6.56 -17.49
N ILE A 37 -5.01 5.36 -17.23
CA ILE A 37 -4.26 4.11 -17.42
C ILE A 37 -4.37 3.72 -18.90
N SER A 38 -3.43 4.21 -19.71
CA SER A 38 -3.34 3.91 -21.14
C SER A 38 -2.27 2.88 -21.45
N GLY A 39 -2.45 2.19 -22.57
CA GLY A 39 -1.37 1.46 -23.24
C GLY A 39 -0.66 2.32 -24.28
N GLU A 40 0.19 1.68 -25.07
CA GLU A 40 1.03 2.31 -26.10
C GLU A 40 0.78 1.64 -27.45
N THR A 41 0.88 2.40 -28.54
CA THR A 41 0.82 1.89 -29.91
C THR A 41 2.17 2.18 -30.55
N GLU A 42 2.94 1.12 -30.81
CA GLU A 42 4.33 1.26 -31.27
C GLU A 42 4.50 0.70 -32.68
N PRO A 43 5.20 1.40 -33.58
CA PRO A 43 5.46 0.90 -34.92
C PRO A 43 6.43 -0.29 -34.83
N VAL A 44 6.02 -1.43 -35.35
CA VAL A 44 6.87 -2.62 -35.47
C VAL A 44 7.52 -2.68 -36.86
N SER A 45 8.71 -3.28 -36.93
CA SER A 45 9.48 -3.41 -38.18
C SER A 45 8.82 -4.32 -39.23
N ILE A 46 7.77 -5.05 -38.86
CA ILE A 46 7.03 -5.96 -39.74
C ILE A 46 5.88 -5.18 -40.41
N PRO A 47 5.90 -5.00 -41.75
CA PRO A 47 4.84 -4.30 -42.46
C PRO A 47 3.47 -4.96 -42.28
N GLY A 48 2.42 -4.14 -42.14
CA GLY A 48 1.04 -4.61 -42.09
C GLY A 48 0.57 -5.16 -40.74
N VAL A 49 1.40 -5.12 -39.69
CA VAL A 49 1.03 -5.55 -38.34
C VAL A 49 0.71 -4.34 -37.46
N PHE A 50 -0.47 -4.35 -36.83
CA PHE A 50 -0.84 -3.37 -35.81
C PHE A 50 -0.45 -3.90 -34.42
N HIS A 51 0.44 -3.17 -33.74
CA HIS A 51 0.96 -3.54 -32.42
C HIS A 51 0.55 -2.50 -31.38
N TYR A 52 0.01 -2.99 -30.26
CA TYR A 52 -0.37 -2.14 -29.13
C TYR A 52 -0.30 -2.91 -27.82
N THR A 53 -0.17 -2.18 -26.72
CA THR A 53 -0.17 -2.74 -25.37
C THR A 53 -1.44 -2.34 -24.63
N ARG A 54 -1.82 -3.14 -23.62
CA ARG A 54 -2.88 -2.81 -22.66
C ARG A 54 -2.36 -3.00 -21.25
N ARG A 55 -2.85 -2.16 -20.33
CA ARG A 55 -2.61 -2.31 -18.90
C ARG A 55 -3.89 -2.85 -18.28
N GLU A 56 -3.88 -4.13 -17.95
CA GLU A 56 -5.03 -4.84 -17.40
C GLU A 56 -4.85 -5.06 -15.88
N PRO A 57 -5.94 -5.12 -15.11
CA PRO A 57 -5.87 -5.46 -13.69
C PRO A 57 -5.17 -6.81 -13.49
N VAL A 58 -4.46 -6.93 -12.38
CA VAL A 58 -3.81 -8.18 -11.99
C VAL A 58 -4.84 -9.22 -11.52
N GLY A 59 -5.91 -8.77 -10.87
CA GLY A 59 -6.94 -9.64 -10.30
C GLY A 59 -7.12 -9.39 -8.80
N VAL A 60 -6.99 -10.44 -7.99
CA VAL A 60 -7.14 -10.41 -6.53
C VAL A 60 -5.82 -10.04 -5.85
N CYS A 61 -5.81 -8.92 -5.13
CA CYS A 61 -4.63 -8.43 -4.41
C CYS A 61 -4.76 -8.66 -2.89
N ALA A 62 -3.82 -9.39 -2.31
CA ALA A 62 -3.62 -9.45 -0.87
C ALA A 62 -2.77 -8.25 -0.40
N LEU A 63 -3.34 -7.41 0.47
CA LEU A 63 -2.69 -6.21 0.98
C LEU A 63 -2.42 -6.37 2.48
N ILE A 64 -1.16 -6.59 2.84
CA ILE A 64 -0.76 -6.79 4.24
C ILE A 64 -0.07 -5.53 4.73
N THR A 65 -0.61 -4.90 5.79
CA THR A 65 -0.14 -3.61 6.32
C THR A 65 0.45 -3.74 7.73
N PRO A 66 1.47 -2.92 8.07
CA PRO A 66 2.12 -2.91 9.37
C PRO A 66 1.37 -2.01 10.35
N TRP A 67 1.86 -1.96 11.58
CA TRP A 67 1.21 -1.25 12.68
C TRP A 67 1.57 0.23 12.82
N ASN A 68 2.63 0.70 12.17
CA ASN A 68 3.23 2.02 12.45
C ASN A 68 2.47 3.20 11.84
N PHE A 69 1.89 3.05 10.64
CA PHE A 69 1.00 4.03 10.02
C PHE A 69 -0.20 3.32 9.37
N PRO A 70 -1.08 2.68 10.17
CA PRO A 70 -2.04 1.70 9.68
C PRO A 70 -3.02 2.29 8.65
N LEU A 71 -3.60 3.47 8.92
CA LEU A 71 -4.54 4.10 7.99
C LEU A 71 -3.86 4.51 6.67
N MET A 72 -2.69 5.13 6.78
CA MET A 72 -2.00 5.70 5.62
C MET A 72 -1.46 4.60 4.71
N ILE A 73 -0.85 3.55 5.27
CA ILE A 73 -0.33 2.43 4.49
C ILE A 73 -1.47 1.60 3.89
N ALA A 74 -2.61 1.46 4.59
CA ALA A 74 -3.82 0.88 3.99
C ALA A 74 -4.28 1.69 2.77
N ALA A 75 -4.34 3.02 2.87
CA ALA A 75 -4.70 3.89 1.75
C ALA A 75 -3.71 3.79 0.58
N TRP A 76 -2.40 3.75 0.85
CA TRP A 76 -1.34 3.58 -0.14
C TRP A 76 -1.44 2.29 -0.94
N LYS A 77 -2.06 1.25 -0.37
CA LYS A 77 -2.25 -0.03 -1.05
C LYS A 77 -3.62 -0.15 -1.71
N ILE A 78 -4.69 0.26 -1.02
CA ILE A 78 -6.07 0.11 -1.50
C ILE A 78 -6.34 1.06 -2.67
N ALA A 79 -5.98 2.34 -2.54
CA ALA A 79 -6.29 3.35 -3.55
C ALA A 79 -5.74 3.02 -4.96
N PRO A 80 -4.43 2.72 -5.14
CA PRO A 80 -3.93 2.32 -6.45
C PRO A 80 -4.48 0.97 -6.93
N ALA A 81 -4.71 0.01 -6.02
CA ALA A 81 -5.25 -1.29 -6.42
C ALA A 81 -6.65 -1.15 -7.04
N LEU A 82 -7.52 -0.36 -6.40
CA LEU A 82 -8.86 -0.05 -6.91
C LEU A 82 -8.79 0.78 -8.20
N ALA A 83 -7.89 1.77 -8.26
CA ALA A 83 -7.75 2.60 -9.46
C ALA A 83 -7.36 1.81 -10.70
N CYS A 84 -6.55 0.75 -10.52
CA CYS A 84 -6.19 -0.19 -11.58
C CYS A 84 -7.25 -1.27 -11.86
N GLY A 85 -8.41 -1.25 -11.18
CA GLY A 85 -9.49 -2.21 -11.38
C GLY A 85 -9.31 -3.57 -10.68
N ASN A 86 -8.47 -3.64 -9.65
CA ASN A 86 -8.29 -4.88 -8.87
C ASN A 86 -9.31 -4.99 -7.73
N THR A 87 -9.57 -6.22 -7.31
CA THR A 87 -10.22 -6.49 -6.02
C THR A 87 -9.17 -6.74 -4.94
N VAL A 88 -9.47 -6.40 -3.69
CA VAL A 88 -8.50 -6.44 -2.60
C VAL A 88 -9.00 -7.23 -1.40
N VAL A 89 -8.06 -7.92 -0.76
CA VAL A 89 -8.20 -8.48 0.57
C VAL A 89 -7.15 -7.82 1.45
N VAL A 90 -7.57 -6.89 2.31
CA VAL A 90 -6.67 -6.18 3.23
C VAL A 90 -6.59 -6.92 4.56
N LYS A 91 -5.36 -7.13 5.03
CA LYS A 91 -5.04 -7.69 6.33
C LYS A 91 -4.18 -6.70 7.12
N PRO A 92 -4.74 -5.97 8.09
CA PRO A 92 -3.95 -5.09 8.94
C PRO A 92 -3.13 -5.87 9.96
N ALA A 93 -2.18 -5.16 10.58
CA ALA A 93 -1.51 -5.64 11.77
C ALA A 93 -2.52 -5.89 12.89
N GLU A 94 -2.32 -6.95 13.68
CA GLU A 94 -3.22 -7.32 14.77
C GLU A 94 -3.21 -6.30 15.92
N GLN A 95 -2.12 -5.54 16.03
CA GLN A 95 -1.95 -4.48 17.02
C GLN A 95 -2.80 -3.25 16.71
N THR A 96 -3.02 -2.95 15.42
CA THR A 96 -3.68 -1.69 15.02
C THR A 96 -4.72 -1.85 13.88
N PRO A 97 -5.76 -2.68 14.07
CA PRO A 97 -6.74 -2.95 13.02
C PRO A 97 -7.81 -1.85 12.87
N MET A 98 -8.04 -1.00 13.88
CA MET A 98 -9.29 -0.24 14.02
C MET A 98 -9.53 0.74 12.87
N THR A 99 -8.50 1.44 12.41
CA THR A 99 -8.66 2.42 11.33
C THR A 99 -8.73 1.81 9.96
N THR A 100 -8.15 0.62 9.77
CA THR A 100 -8.35 -0.15 8.54
C THR A 100 -9.78 -0.66 8.48
N VAL A 101 -10.34 -1.15 9.60
CA VAL A 101 -11.77 -1.52 9.70
C VAL A 101 -12.65 -0.34 9.30
N ARG A 102 -12.43 0.84 9.92
CA ARG A 102 -13.22 2.03 9.60
C ARG A 102 -13.08 2.47 8.15
N LEU A 103 -11.90 2.32 7.54
CA LEU A 103 -11.70 2.63 6.14
C LEU A 103 -12.53 1.72 5.22
N VAL A 104 -12.60 0.42 5.53
CA VAL A 104 -13.41 -0.54 4.75
C VAL A 104 -14.90 -0.26 4.88
N GLU A 105 -15.38 0.11 6.08
CA GLU A 105 -16.76 0.59 6.27
C GLU A 105 -17.04 1.83 5.42
N LEU A 106 -16.11 2.80 5.39
CA LEU A 106 -16.24 3.99 4.55
C LEU A 106 -16.26 3.65 3.06
N CYS A 107 -15.53 2.63 2.61
CA CYS A 107 -15.63 2.14 1.23
C CYS A 107 -17.03 1.59 0.91
N GLN A 108 -17.64 0.86 1.85
CA GLN A 108 -19.02 0.37 1.70
C GLN A 108 -20.02 1.53 1.67
N GLU A 109 -19.89 2.50 2.58
CA GLU A 109 -20.70 3.73 2.61
C GLU A 109 -20.57 4.53 1.30
N ALA A 110 -19.38 4.55 0.70
CA ALA A 110 -19.11 5.22 -0.58
C ALA A 110 -19.66 4.47 -1.81
N GLY A 111 -20.27 3.29 -1.63
CA GLY A 111 -20.87 2.51 -2.71
C GLY A 111 -19.90 1.60 -3.47
N VAL A 112 -18.74 1.27 -2.89
CA VAL A 112 -17.86 0.24 -3.46
C VAL A 112 -18.60 -1.10 -3.49
N PRO A 113 -18.67 -1.81 -4.63
CA PRO A 113 -19.43 -3.05 -4.73
C PRO A 113 -18.96 -4.12 -3.74
N ALA A 114 -19.89 -4.94 -3.28
CA ALA A 114 -19.60 -6.06 -2.39
C ALA A 114 -18.54 -7.00 -3.00
N GLY A 115 -17.57 -7.42 -2.18
CA GLY A 115 -16.47 -8.28 -2.61
C GLY A 115 -15.28 -7.57 -3.26
N VAL A 116 -15.37 -6.26 -3.57
CA VAL A 116 -14.25 -5.51 -4.14
C VAL A 116 -13.20 -5.16 -3.08
N VAL A 117 -13.63 -4.77 -1.89
CA VAL A 117 -12.75 -4.51 -0.74
C VAL A 117 -13.17 -5.43 0.40
N ASN A 118 -12.29 -6.37 0.77
CA ASN A 118 -12.53 -7.34 1.83
C ASN A 118 -11.50 -7.13 2.95
N LEU A 119 -11.93 -7.33 4.19
CA LEU A 119 -11.07 -7.21 5.38
C LEU A 119 -10.90 -8.58 6.03
N LEU A 120 -9.66 -8.95 6.34
CA LEU A 120 -9.35 -10.08 7.21
C LEU A 120 -8.52 -9.60 8.39
N THR A 121 -8.98 -9.86 9.60
CA THR A 121 -8.21 -9.64 10.83
C THR A 121 -7.68 -10.97 11.33
N GLY A 122 -6.46 -10.96 11.88
CA GLY A 122 -5.84 -12.15 12.45
C GLY A 122 -4.33 -11.99 12.57
N GLY A 123 -3.70 -13.02 13.13
CA GLY A 123 -2.26 -13.03 13.36
C GLY A 123 -1.44 -13.42 12.13
N PRO A 124 -0.17 -13.82 12.35
CA PRO A 124 0.72 -14.27 11.28
C PRO A 124 0.16 -15.43 10.45
N GLU A 125 -0.58 -16.34 11.08
CA GLU A 125 -1.19 -17.49 10.40
C GLU A 125 -2.18 -17.09 9.31
N THR A 126 -3.02 -16.08 9.57
CA THR A 126 -3.93 -15.52 8.57
C THR A 126 -3.17 -14.89 7.42
N GLY A 127 -2.06 -14.20 7.72
CA GLY A 127 -1.17 -13.65 6.69
C GLY A 127 -0.55 -14.73 5.81
N ARG A 128 -0.05 -15.80 6.43
CA ARG A 128 0.55 -16.95 5.72
C ARG A 128 -0.45 -17.67 4.83
N ALA A 129 -1.65 -17.97 5.35
CA ALA A 129 -2.72 -18.56 4.56
C ALA A 129 -3.08 -17.69 3.34
N LEU A 130 -3.13 -16.36 3.52
CA LEU A 130 -3.46 -15.42 2.46
C LEU A 130 -2.40 -15.34 1.35
N ILE A 131 -1.10 -15.36 1.68
CA ILE A 131 -0.03 -15.32 0.67
C ILE A 131 0.12 -16.64 -0.10
N GLU A 132 -0.19 -17.77 0.53
CA GLU A 132 -0.15 -19.09 -0.08
C GLU A 132 -1.38 -19.36 -0.94
N HIS A 133 -2.50 -18.70 -0.66
CA HIS A 133 -3.78 -18.95 -1.32
C HIS A 133 -3.69 -18.89 -2.87
N PRO A 134 -4.16 -19.91 -3.61
CA PRO A 134 -4.00 -19.98 -5.07
C PRO A 134 -4.83 -18.93 -5.82
N GLY A 135 -5.96 -18.48 -5.25
CA GLY A 135 -6.80 -17.43 -5.82
C GLY A 135 -6.33 -15.99 -5.56
N VAL A 136 -5.11 -15.79 -5.06
CA VAL A 136 -4.49 -14.47 -4.92
C VAL A 136 -3.46 -14.30 -6.03
N ASP A 137 -3.61 -13.25 -6.84
CA ASP A 137 -2.77 -12.99 -8.01
C ASP A 137 -1.58 -12.07 -7.68
N LYS A 138 -1.74 -11.23 -6.65
CA LYS A 138 -0.73 -10.27 -6.19
C LYS A 138 -0.68 -10.14 -4.68
N VAL A 139 0.54 -10.05 -4.13
CA VAL A 139 0.77 -9.69 -2.73
C VAL A 139 1.46 -8.33 -2.66
N SER A 140 0.97 -7.44 -1.80
CA SER A 140 1.62 -6.19 -1.43
C SER A 140 1.81 -6.16 0.08
N PHE A 141 3.06 -6.19 0.52
CA PHE A 141 3.42 -6.27 1.93
C PHE A 141 4.30 -5.09 2.33
N THR A 142 4.06 -4.57 3.52
CA THR A 142 4.96 -3.62 4.17
C THR A 142 5.22 -4.12 5.59
N GLY A 143 6.49 -4.26 5.97
CA GLY A 143 6.86 -4.82 7.27
C GLY A 143 8.33 -5.26 7.34
N SER A 144 8.61 -6.32 8.11
CA SER A 144 9.97 -6.78 8.34
C SER A 144 10.58 -7.50 7.14
N THR A 145 11.90 -7.40 7.01
CA THR A 145 12.65 -8.05 5.90
C THR A 145 12.56 -9.57 5.98
N GLU A 146 12.50 -10.12 7.19
CA GLU A 146 12.36 -11.55 7.45
C GLU A 146 11.06 -12.09 6.83
N VAL A 147 9.92 -11.46 7.15
CA VAL A 147 8.61 -11.84 6.58
C VAL A 147 8.57 -11.57 5.08
N GLY A 148 9.20 -10.48 4.62
CA GLY A 148 9.33 -10.20 3.19
C GLY A 148 9.99 -11.35 2.41
N ARG A 149 11.05 -11.97 2.97
CA ARG A 149 11.71 -13.14 2.35
C ARG A 149 10.79 -14.37 2.33
N GLU A 150 10.00 -14.59 3.36
CA GLU A 150 9.01 -15.67 3.40
C GLU A 150 7.94 -15.51 2.32
N ILE A 151 7.45 -14.28 2.11
CA ILE A 151 6.48 -13.97 1.05
C ILE A 151 7.06 -14.27 -0.33
N VAL A 152 8.32 -13.92 -0.58
CA VAL A 152 8.99 -14.27 -1.85
C VAL A 152 9.02 -15.78 -2.05
N ARG A 153 9.39 -16.55 -1.02
CA ARG A 153 9.40 -18.02 -1.11
C ARG A 153 8.00 -18.59 -1.37
N ALA A 154 6.98 -18.09 -0.68
CA ALA A 154 5.58 -18.51 -0.87
C ALA A 154 5.06 -18.16 -2.28
N SER A 155 5.54 -17.07 -2.87
CA SER A 155 5.16 -16.66 -4.23
C SER A 155 5.68 -17.58 -5.34
N ALA A 156 6.75 -18.35 -5.08
CA ALA A 156 7.38 -19.19 -6.09
C ALA A 156 6.46 -20.30 -6.64
N GLY A 157 5.51 -20.80 -5.84
CA GLY A 157 4.63 -21.90 -6.26
C GLY A 157 3.72 -21.57 -7.44
N ASN A 158 3.22 -20.33 -7.52
CA ASN A 158 2.31 -19.88 -8.59
C ASN A 158 2.76 -18.54 -9.21
N LEU A 159 4.01 -18.15 -8.99
CA LEU A 159 4.65 -16.94 -9.54
C LEU A 159 3.84 -15.66 -9.31
N LYS A 160 3.21 -15.50 -8.13
CA LYS A 160 2.43 -14.29 -7.80
C LYS A 160 3.29 -13.04 -7.91
N ARG A 161 2.70 -11.93 -8.34
CA ARG A 161 3.39 -10.64 -8.31
C ARG A 161 3.56 -10.19 -6.85
N VAL A 162 4.77 -9.81 -6.46
CA VAL A 162 5.06 -9.31 -5.10
C VAL A 162 5.54 -7.86 -5.12
N SER A 163 5.07 -7.06 -4.17
CA SER A 163 5.60 -5.72 -3.88
C SER A 163 5.90 -5.64 -2.39
N LEU A 164 7.15 -5.33 -2.05
CA LEU A 164 7.67 -5.40 -0.69
C LEU A 164 8.30 -4.07 -0.30
N GLU A 165 7.76 -3.44 0.73
CA GLU A 165 8.35 -2.28 1.40
C GLU A 165 8.88 -2.75 2.76
N LEU A 166 10.20 -2.82 2.89
CA LEU A 166 10.88 -3.50 4.00
C LEU A 166 11.69 -2.52 4.85
N GLY A 167 12.23 -3.02 5.97
CA GLY A 167 13.06 -2.22 6.86
C GLY A 167 14.29 -1.65 6.16
N GLY A 168 14.53 -0.35 6.36
CA GLY A 168 15.69 0.36 5.83
C GLY A 168 16.54 0.98 6.93
N LYS A 169 17.83 1.19 6.65
CA LYS A 169 18.74 1.97 7.49
C LYS A 169 19.23 3.19 6.72
N THR A 170 18.35 4.18 6.60
CA THR A 170 18.54 5.33 5.72
C THR A 170 19.60 6.29 6.28
N PRO A 171 20.71 6.56 5.58
CA PRO A 171 21.70 7.52 6.04
C PRO A 171 21.23 8.96 5.82
N SER A 172 21.33 9.80 6.86
CA SER A 172 21.16 11.25 6.75
C SER A 172 22.55 11.91 6.78
N TRP A 173 23.04 12.35 5.63
CA TRP A 173 24.34 13.02 5.52
C TRP A 173 24.15 14.48 5.11
N SER A 174 24.91 15.40 5.71
CA SER A 174 24.92 16.81 5.34
C SER A 174 26.28 17.15 4.73
N CYS A 175 26.29 17.58 3.47
CA CYS A 175 27.47 18.17 2.85
C CYS A 175 27.64 19.60 3.37
N PRO A 176 28.80 19.98 3.94
CA PRO A 176 29.05 21.38 4.26
C PRO A 176 29.20 22.20 2.97
N THR A 177 28.30 23.15 2.75
CA THR A 177 28.42 24.15 1.68
C THR A 177 29.30 25.32 2.16
N PRO A 178 30.06 25.98 1.26
CA PRO A 178 31.05 27.00 1.63
C PRO A 178 30.47 28.33 2.17
N THR A 179 29.14 28.47 2.31
CA THR A 179 28.49 29.76 2.60
C THR A 179 27.38 29.74 3.66
N SER A 180 27.31 28.77 4.58
CA SER A 180 26.23 28.80 5.58
C SER A 180 26.65 28.46 7.00
N THR A 181 26.14 29.30 7.91
CA THR A 181 25.63 29.07 9.27
C THR A 181 25.69 27.61 9.75
N PRO A 182 26.10 27.35 11.01
CA PRO A 182 26.13 25.99 11.56
C PRO A 182 24.81 25.25 11.27
N PRO A 183 24.87 23.96 10.89
CA PRO A 183 23.68 23.21 10.56
C PRO A 183 22.72 23.31 11.75
N SER A 184 21.50 23.79 11.49
CA SER A 184 20.42 23.71 12.48
C SER A 184 20.38 22.25 12.96
N PRO A 185 20.25 21.97 14.27
CA PRO A 185 20.13 20.60 14.74
C PRO A 185 19.06 19.93 13.89
N VAL A 186 19.46 18.90 13.13
CA VAL A 186 18.53 18.10 12.35
C VAL A 186 17.41 17.77 13.32
N PRO A 187 16.15 18.18 13.07
CA PRO A 187 15.12 17.90 14.02
C PRO A 187 15.10 16.38 14.17
N CYS A 188 15.43 15.89 15.37
CA CYS A 188 15.15 14.54 15.80
C CYS A 188 13.63 14.36 15.71
N ARG A 189 13.12 14.15 14.50
CA ARG A 189 11.81 13.55 14.28
C ARG A 189 12.04 12.09 14.64
N ALA A 190 11.81 11.79 15.92
CA ALA A 190 11.88 10.45 16.46
C ALA A 190 11.08 9.51 15.55
N ALA A 191 11.72 8.39 15.20
CA ALA A 191 11.14 7.29 14.46
C ALA A 191 9.96 6.66 15.23
#